data_AF-A0AAF0QWK0-F1
#
_entry.id   AF-A0AAF0QWK0-F1
#
_cell.length_a   1.000
_cell.length_b   1.000
_cell.length_c   1.000
_cell.angle_alpha   90.00
_cell.angle_beta   90.00
_cell.angle_gamma   90.00
#
_symmetry.space_group_name_H-M   'P 1'
#
loop_
_entity.id
_entity.type
_entity.pdbx_description
1 polymer ?
#
loop_
_entity_poly.entity_id
_entity_poly.type
_entity_poly.pdbx_seq_one_letter_code
_entity_poly.pdbx_strand_id
1 'polypeptide(L)'
;MMSTSKNGLENGKSFHKFFESWLVKQNQDLDQLVRASKDNNNNKNNNDMMLSPLIHSVVKHYEEYYREKSRYANSDVLGMLHPSWLSNLEDAFLWIGGWRPSMAFHLLYSKSGIQLEANLHELIRGFNTKDLGNLSGNQLVLIDELQHKTISEERKLSENLAKVQESLADTSMVELSHVVSELMRDELVVNDEEEKMEKSISKKEESLLDLLKKADDLRLSTIKEILRILTSIQSVHFLIAAAELHLRIHEWGKKKDAAVSHHKWSCQTINEEPNSEGTSVRN
;
A
#
# COMPACT_ATOMS: atom_id res chain seq x y z
N MET A 1 -18.25 -33.98 -11.46
CA MET A 1 -18.92 -33.49 -10.23
C MET A 1 -18.11 -33.92 -9.02
N MET A 2 -17.25 -33.04 -8.53
CA MET A 2 -16.69 -33.11 -7.19
C MET A 2 -16.57 -31.66 -6.72
N SER A 3 -17.60 -31.22 -5.99
CA SER A 3 -17.62 -29.95 -5.28
C SER A 3 -16.75 -30.09 -4.05
N THR A 4 -15.49 -29.68 -4.13
CA THR A 4 -14.69 -29.42 -2.94
C THR A 4 -15.19 -28.13 -2.30
N SER A 5 -15.97 -28.37 -1.26
CA SER A 5 -16.57 -27.41 -0.34
C SER A 5 -15.57 -26.32 0.08
N LYS A 6 -15.76 -25.09 -0.41
CA LYS A 6 -15.20 -23.85 0.15
C LYS A 6 -15.93 -23.47 1.46
N ASN A 7 -16.08 -24.41 2.40
CA ASN A 7 -16.61 -24.11 3.73
C ASN A 7 -15.45 -24.03 4.73
N GLY A 8 -14.83 -22.85 4.77
CA GLY A 8 -13.83 -22.46 5.77
C GLY A 8 -13.66 -20.95 5.95
N LEU A 9 -14.58 -20.12 5.43
CA LEU A 9 -14.45 -18.66 5.48
C LEU A 9 -15.54 -17.96 6.33
N GLU A 10 -16.08 -18.63 7.35
CA GLU A 10 -17.21 -18.10 8.11
C GLU A 10 -16.88 -17.55 9.52
N ASN A 11 -15.61 -17.35 9.92
CA ASN A 11 -15.37 -16.66 11.21
C ASN A 11 -14.07 -15.83 11.37
N GLY A 12 -13.36 -15.52 10.28
CA GLY A 12 -12.25 -14.56 10.30
C GLY A 12 -12.67 -13.23 9.67
N LYS A 13 -12.51 -12.09 10.35
CA LYS A 13 -12.65 -10.77 9.70
C LYS A 13 -11.73 -10.76 8.47
N SER A 14 -12.22 -10.42 7.28
CA SER A 14 -11.34 -10.27 6.11
C SER A 14 -10.34 -9.14 6.34
N PHE A 15 -9.17 -9.22 5.72
CA PHE A 15 -8.19 -8.12 5.81
C PHE A 15 -8.79 -6.80 5.31
N HIS A 16 -9.69 -6.84 4.32
CA HIS A 16 -10.46 -5.66 3.90
C HIS A 16 -11.19 -4.97 5.06
N LYS A 17 -11.95 -5.71 5.88
CA LYS A 17 -12.64 -5.11 7.04
C LYS A 17 -11.67 -4.51 8.06
N PHE A 18 -10.52 -5.16 8.25
CA PHE A 18 -9.44 -4.62 9.06
C PHE A 18 -8.88 -3.32 8.48
N PHE A 19 -8.57 -3.29 7.18
CA PHE A 19 -8.04 -2.13 6.46
C PHE A 19 -8.98 -0.92 6.56
N GLU A 20 -10.28 -1.10 6.33
CA GLU A 20 -11.26 -0.02 6.45
C GLU A 20 -11.34 0.51 7.90
N SER A 21 -11.29 -0.37 8.89
CA SER A 21 -11.24 0.03 10.30
C SER A 21 -9.95 0.78 10.65
N TRP A 22 -8.83 0.34 10.07
CA TRP A 22 -7.52 0.95 10.22
C TRP A 22 -7.48 2.36 9.60
N LEU A 23 -8.09 2.56 8.42
CA LEU A 23 -8.23 3.88 7.78
C LEU A 23 -9.03 4.86 8.64
N VAL A 24 -10.14 4.41 9.24
CA VAL A 24 -10.92 5.26 10.17
C VAL A 24 -10.05 5.72 11.34
N LYS A 25 -9.24 4.82 11.90
CA LYS A 25 -8.32 5.16 12.98
C LYS A 25 -7.19 6.09 12.50
N GLN A 26 -6.69 5.93 11.28
CA GLN A 26 -5.69 6.83 10.70
C GLN A 26 -6.23 8.25 10.55
N ASN A 27 -7.50 8.40 10.15
CA ASN A 27 -8.15 9.71 10.09
C ASN A 27 -8.32 10.35 11.48
N GLN A 28 -8.62 9.56 12.51
CA GLN A 28 -8.65 10.05 13.90
C GLN A 28 -7.27 10.48 14.40
N ASP A 29 -6.23 9.71 14.06
CA ASP A 29 -4.85 10.05 14.39
C ASP A 29 -4.42 11.35 13.70
N LEU A 30 -4.79 11.53 12.43
CA LEU A 30 -4.59 12.77 11.68
C LEU A 30 -5.25 13.97 12.39
N ASP A 31 -6.50 13.85 12.81
CA ASP A 31 -7.20 14.92 13.55
C ASP A 31 -6.45 15.30 14.84
N GLN A 32 -5.94 14.31 15.57
CA GLN A 32 -5.17 14.54 16.79
C GLN A 32 -3.84 15.22 16.50
N LEU A 33 -3.10 14.77 15.48
CA LEU A 33 -1.84 15.37 15.05
C LEU A 33 -2.03 16.82 14.62
N VAL A 34 -3.08 17.13 13.85
CA VAL A 34 -3.40 18.49 13.40
C VAL A 34 -3.72 19.41 14.59
N ARG A 35 -4.50 18.93 15.57
CA ARG A 35 -4.77 19.70 16.80
C ARG A 35 -3.49 19.97 17.58
N ALA A 36 -2.68 18.94 17.82
CA ALA A 36 -1.42 19.06 18.54
C ALA A 36 -0.42 20.01 17.85
N SER A 37 -0.37 20.00 16.51
CA SER A 37 0.45 20.92 15.73
C SER A 37 0.03 22.39 15.92
N LYS A 38 -1.28 22.67 15.93
CA LYS A 38 -1.81 24.03 16.17
C LYS A 38 -1.55 24.51 17.59
N ASP A 39 -1.77 23.65 18.58
CA ASP A 39 -1.55 23.97 19.99
C ASP A 39 -0.07 24.27 20.27
N ASN A 40 0.84 23.54 19.62
CA ASN A 40 2.27 23.76 19.74
C ASN A 40 2.73 25.12 19.16
N ASN A 41 2.06 25.61 18.12
CA ASN A 41 2.34 26.95 17.58
C ASN A 41 1.87 28.07 18.52
N ASN A 42 0.82 27.82 19.30
CA ASN A 42 0.23 28.81 20.22
C ASN A 42 0.93 28.86 21.59
N ASN A 43 1.45 27.73 22.10
CA ASN A 43 2.06 27.66 23.43
C ASN A 43 3.60 27.51 23.39
N LYS A 44 4.31 28.46 24.02
CA LYS A 44 5.80 28.53 24.05
C LYS A 44 6.49 27.53 25.00
N ASN A 45 5.75 26.76 25.80
CA ASN A 45 6.32 25.81 26.77
C ASN A 45 6.63 24.45 26.12
N ASN A 46 7.50 23.64 26.75
CA ASN A 46 8.05 22.38 26.24
C ASN A 46 6.98 21.32 25.89
N ASN A 47 6.38 21.43 24.71
CA ASN A 47 5.32 20.54 24.20
C ASN A 47 5.84 19.17 23.74
N ASP A 48 7.15 18.94 23.77
CA ASP A 48 7.77 17.66 23.41
C ASP A 48 7.22 16.49 24.26
N MET A 49 6.89 16.78 25.52
CA MET A 49 6.26 15.84 26.46
C MET A 49 4.85 15.40 26.03
N MET A 50 4.15 16.20 25.22
CA MET A 50 2.82 15.88 24.68
C MET A 50 2.88 15.31 23.27
N LEU A 51 3.85 15.73 22.44
CA LEU A 51 3.98 15.25 21.06
C LEU A 51 4.54 13.82 21.01
N SER A 52 5.51 13.49 21.87
CA SER A 52 6.16 12.18 21.86
C SER A 52 5.18 11.01 22.09
N PRO A 53 4.27 11.04 23.09
CA PRO A 53 3.25 10.00 23.27
C PRO A 53 2.32 9.84 22.06
N LEU A 54 1.95 10.96 21.42
CA LEU A 54 1.09 10.93 20.24
C LEU A 54 1.80 10.29 19.04
N ILE A 55 3.05 10.69 18.77
CA ILE A 55 3.89 10.09 17.73
C ILE A 55 4.05 8.59 17.98
N HIS A 56 4.33 8.19 19.23
CA HIS A 56 4.46 6.79 19.60
C HIS A 56 3.16 6.01 19.35
N SER A 57 2.00 6.58 19.69
CA SER A 57 0.70 5.97 19.42
C SER A 57 0.46 5.76 17.92
N VAL A 58 0.82 6.75 17.08
CA VAL A 58 0.69 6.66 15.63
C VAL A 58 1.64 5.61 15.06
N VAL A 59 2.90 5.58 15.50
CA VAL A 59 3.86 4.55 15.09
C VAL A 59 3.36 3.15 15.47
N LYS A 60 2.84 2.98 16.68
CA LYS A 60 2.23 1.72 17.12
C LYS A 60 1.07 1.31 16.21
N HIS A 61 0.22 2.25 15.80
CA HIS A 61 -0.87 1.98 14.88
C HIS A 61 -0.37 1.49 13.48
N TYR A 62 0.77 2.00 12.99
CA TYR A 62 1.44 1.43 11.80
C TYR A 62 2.07 0.06 12.06
N GLU A 63 2.64 -0.20 13.23
CA GLU A 63 3.14 -1.53 13.60
C GLU A 63 2.02 -2.57 13.63
N GLU A 64 0.84 -2.18 14.14
CA GLU A 64 -0.36 -3.02 14.14
C GLU A 64 -0.82 -3.37 12.72
N TYR A 65 -0.75 -2.42 11.78
CA TYR A 65 -1.02 -2.67 10.37
C TYR A 65 -0.15 -3.79 9.79
N TYR A 66 1.17 -3.65 9.89
CA TYR A 66 2.10 -4.62 9.29
C TYR A 66 2.08 -5.96 10.02
N ARG A 67 1.82 -5.98 11.33
CA ARG A 67 1.63 -7.23 12.08
C ARG A 67 0.41 -7.99 11.59
N GLU A 68 -0.74 -7.32 11.45
CA GLU A 68 -1.96 -7.95 10.94
C GLU A 68 -1.76 -8.37 9.48
N LYS A 69 -1.22 -7.51 8.63
CA LYS A 69 -0.90 -7.83 7.23
C LYS A 69 -0.02 -9.08 7.11
N SER A 70 1.04 -9.18 7.92
CA SER A 70 1.88 -10.39 7.97
C SER A 70 1.07 -11.63 8.36
N ARG A 71 0.16 -11.53 9.34
CA ARG A 71 -0.71 -12.67 9.71
C ARG A 71 -1.54 -13.17 8.55
N TYR A 72 -2.18 -12.28 7.78
CA TYR A 72 -2.96 -12.68 6.60
C TYR A 72 -2.07 -13.17 5.46
N ALA A 73 -0.91 -12.56 5.22
CA ALA A 73 0.02 -12.99 4.19
C ALA A 73 0.52 -14.43 4.38
N ASN A 74 0.66 -14.90 5.64
CA ASN A 74 1.02 -16.31 5.90
C ASN A 74 -0.06 -17.30 5.46
N SER A 75 -1.31 -16.85 5.28
CA SER A 75 -2.42 -17.70 4.82
C SER A 75 -2.74 -17.49 3.34
N ASP A 76 -2.59 -16.26 2.84
CA ASP A 76 -2.89 -15.88 1.46
C ASP A 76 -1.98 -14.72 1.03
N VAL A 77 -0.80 -15.05 0.50
CA VAL A 77 0.16 -14.05 0.01
C VAL A 77 -0.32 -13.42 -1.30
N LEU A 78 -0.98 -14.18 -2.18
CA LEU A 78 -1.45 -13.68 -3.47
C LEU A 78 -2.54 -12.62 -3.28
N GLY A 79 -3.48 -12.85 -2.38
CA GLY A 79 -4.49 -11.85 -2.00
C GLY A 79 -3.93 -10.61 -1.33
N MET A 80 -2.75 -10.70 -0.68
CA MET A 80 -2.05 -9.51 -0.14
C MET A 80 -1.24 -8.77 -1.21
N LEU A 81 -0.76 -9.44 -2.25
CA LEU A 81 -0.03 -8.84 -3.37
C LEU A 81 -0.98 -8.25 -4.42
N HIS A 82 -2.20 -8.78 -4.54
CA HIS A 82 -3.24 -8.28 -5.43
C HIS A 82 -4.54 -8.01 -4.65
N PRO A 83 -4.58 -6.91 -3.88
CA PRO A 83 -5.63 -6.64 -2.91
C PRO A 83 -6.94 -6.21 -3.57
N SER A 84 -8.02 -6.96 -3.32
CA SER A 84 -9.36 -6.66 -3.86
C SER A 84 -10.06 -5.45 -3.22
N TRP A 85 -9.49 -4.88 -2.15
CA TRP A 85 -10.07 -3.76 -1.41
C TRP A 85 -9.49 -2.40 -1.76
N LEU A 86 -8.45 -2.36 -2.60
CA LEU A 86 -7.87 -1.11 -3.08
C LEU A 86 -8.55 -0.70 -4.40
N SER A 87 -8.56 0.60 -4.66
CA SER A 87 -8.99 1.12 -5.95
C SER A 87 -7.98 0.78 -7.06
N ASN A 88 -8.40 0.83 -8.33
CA ASN A 88 -7.49 0.66 -9.46
C ASN A 88 -6.35 1.68 -9.46
N LEU A 89 -6.62 2.88 -8.93
CA LEU A 89 -5.60 3.91 -8.77
C LEU A 89 -4.54 3.47 -7.76
N GLU A 90 -4.95 3.00 -6.58
CA GLU A 90 -4.03 2.53 -5.56
C GLU A 90 -3.23 1.32 -6.03
N ASP A 91 -3.89 0.34 -6.65
CA ASP A 91 -3.27 -0.89 -7.17
C ASP A 91 -2.17 -0.58 -8.20
N ALA A 92 -2.42 0.36 -9.11
CA ALA A 92 -1.46 0.77 -10.14
C ALA A 92 -0.15 1.38 -9.59
N PHE A 93 -0.16 1.89 -8.35
CA PHE A 93 1.02 2.48 -7.70
C PHE A 93 1.59 1.60 -6.58
N LEU A 94 1.12 0.36 -6.43
CA LEU A 94 1.73 -0.58 -5.50
C LEU A 94 3.10 -1.06 -5.97
N TRP A 95 4.01 -1.15 -5.01
CA TRP A 95 5.25 -1.90 -5.06
C TRP A 95 5.15 -3.03 -4.04
N ILE A 96 5.51 -4.28 -4.36
CA ILE A 96 5.55 -5.43 -3.40
C ILE A 96 4.51 -5.33 -2.26
N GLY A 97 3.23 -5.34 -2.62
CA GLY A 97 2.08 -5.29 -1.71
C GLY A 97 1.88 -3.99 -0.90
N GLY A 98 2.46 -2.86 -1.29
CA GLY A 98 2.30 -1.58 -0.57
C GLY A 98 2.96 -0.38 -1.29
N TRP A 99 3.10 0.77 -0.64
CA TRP A 99 3.80 1.93 -1.22
C TRP A 99 5.33 1.68 -1.29
N ARG A 100 6.06 2.40 -2.14
CA ARG A 100 7.52 2.26 -2.24
C ARG A 100 8.23 3.16 -1.20
N PRO A 101 9.09 2.63 -0.30
CA PRO A 101 9.76 3.39 0.77
C PRO A 101 10.39 4.74 0.37
N SER A 102 10.94 4.86 -0.84
CA SER A 102 11.53 6.09 -1.37
C SER A 102 10.53 7.25 -1.48
N MET A 103 9.23 6.95 -1.57
CA MET A 103 8.15 7.94 -1.55
C MET A 103 8.11 8.73 -0.23
N ALA A 104 8.57 8.16 0.89
CA ALA A 104 8.64 8.87 2.17
C ALA A 104 9.59 10.08 2.09
N PHE A 105 10.73 9.94 1.40
CA PHE A 105 11.68 11.04 1.22
C PHE A 105 11.14 12.08 0.23
N HIS A 106 10.51 11.64 -0.87
CA HIS A 106 9.84 12.56 -1.79
C HIS A 106 8.76 13.40 -1.08
N LEU A 107 7.96 12.77 -0.23
CA LEU A 107 6.98 13.44 0.60
C LEU A 107 7.65 14.43 1.55
N LEU A 108 8.70 14.00 2.26
CA LEU A 108 9.45 14.83 3.20
C LEU A 108 9.97 16.11 2.51
N TYR A 109 10.73 15.96 1.42
CA TYR A 109 11.30 17.11 0.70
C TYR A 109 10.23 18.01 0.10
N SER A 110 9.17 17.43 -0.47
CA SER A 110 8.07 18.22 -1.05
C SER A 110 7.36 19.03 0.02
N LYS A 111 7.05 18.42 1.18
CA LYS A 111 6.40 19.09 2.29
C LYS A 111 7.31 20.15 2.92
N SER A 112 8.60 19.85 3.09
CA SER A 112 9.61 20.79 3.55
C SER A 112 9.71 22.01 2.63
N GLY A 113 9.78 21.79 1.31
CA GLY A 113 9.83 22.88 0.33
C GLY A 113 8.61 23.78 0.40
N ILE A 114 7.40 23.21 0.41
CA ILE A 114 6.14 23.96 0.54
C ILE A 114 6.12 24.80 1.83
N GLN A 115 6.55 24.24 2.96
CA GLN A 115 6.56 24.95 4.25
C GLN A 115 7.65 26.03 4.32
N LEU A 116 8.81 25.78 3.71
CA LEU A 116 9.88 26.75 3.59
C LEU A 116 9.44 27.95 2.75
N GLU A 117 8.85 27.71 1.58
CA GLU A 117 8.35 28.76 0.67
C GLU A 117 7.27 29.62 1.34
N ALA A 118 6.32 28.99 2.04
CA ALA A 118 5.25 29.70 2.74
C ALA A 118 5.76 30.64 3.85
N ASN A 119 6.90 30.30 4.46
CA ASN A 119 7.47 31.02 5.60
C ASN A 119 8.78 31.74 5.28
N LEU A 120 9.15 31.86 3.99
CA LEU A 120 10.42 32.43 3.56
C LEU A 120 10.63 33.85 4.11
N HIS A 121 9.55 34.64 4.18
CA HIS A 121 9.60 36.00 4.70
C HIS A 121 9.93 36.07 6.20
N GLU A 122 9.43 35.11 6.99
CA GLU A 122 9.72 35.01 8.43
C GLU A 122 11.16 34.54 8.64
N LEU A 123 11.63 33.59 7.82
CA LEU A 123 13.00 33.09 7.87
C LEU A 123 14.02 34.20 7.60
N ILE A 124 13.79 35.04 6.58
CA ILE A 124 14.67 36.19 6.25
C ILE A 124 14.73 37.19 7.42
N ARG A 125 13.65 37.31 8.20
CA ARG A 125 13.58 38.15 9.41
C ARG A 125 14.24 37.49 10.63
N GLY A 126 14.76 36.27 10.48
CA GLY A 126 15.41 35.51 11.55
C GLY A 126 14.44 34.74 12.46
N PHE A 127 13.16 34.62 12.07
CA PHE A 127 12.21 33.77 12.78
C PHE A 127 12.27 32.34 12.25
N ASN A 128 12.52 31.39 13.15
CA ASN A 128 12.57 29.98 12.81
C ASN A 128 11.18 29.35 12.97
N THR A 129 10.64 28.80 11.89
CA THR A 129 9.49 27.89 12.00
C THR A 129 9.93 26.59 12.66
N LYS A 130 9.01 25.96 13.39
CA LYS A 130 9.25 24.67 14.05
C LYS A 130 8.78 23.48 13.18
N ASP A 131 8.41 23.73 11.93
CA ASP A 131 7.87 22.72 11.02
C ASP A 131 8.96 22.09 10.14
N LEU A 132 8.57 21.36 9.10
CA LEU A 132 9.52 20.71 8.18
C LEU A 132 10.23 21.72 7.25
N GLY A 133 9.81 22.99 7.22
CA GLY A 133 10.51 24.03 6.48
C GLY A 133 11.88 24.39 7.09
N ASN A 134 12.13 23.98 8.33
CA ASN A 134 13.36 24.26 9.07
C ASN A 134 14.14 22.99 9.43
N LEU A 135 14.46 22.17 8.43
CA LEU A 135 15.36 21.02 8.59
C LEU A 135 16.80 21.53 8.76
N SER A 136 17.49 21.10 9.81
CA SER A 136 18.90 21.42 10.02
C SER A 136 19.81 20.72 8.99
N GLY A 137 21.00 21.28 8.75
CA GLY A 137 21.99 20.67 7.86
C GLY A 137 22.35 19.23 8.26
N ASN A 138 22.48 18.95 9.56
CA ASN A 138 22.75 17.60 10.06
C ASN A 138 21.58 16.64 9.77
N GLN A 139 20.33 17.10 9.90
CA GLN A 139 19.17 16.28 9.56
C GLN A 139 19.14 15.97 8.07
N LEU A 140 19.46 16.93 7.20
CA LEU A 140 19.50 16.70 5.75
C LEU A 140 20.55 15.66 5.37
N VAL A 141 21.75 15.71 5.97
CA VAL A 141 22.81 14.69 5.73
C VAL A 141 22.33 13.30 6.18
N LEU A 142 21.75 13.19 7.38
CA LEU A 142 21.25 11.91 7.89
C LEU A 142 20.08 11.35 7.06
N ILE A 143 19.20 12.22 6.56
CA ILE A 143 18.09 11.84 5.70
C ILE A 143 18.61 11.37 4.33
N ASP A 144 19.60 12.04 3.75
CA ASP A 144 20.23 11.66 2.48
C ASP A 144 20.91 10.28 2.58
N GLU A 145 21.68 10.05 3.65
CA GLU A 145 22.29 8.74 3.94
C GLU A 145 21.23 7.63 4.07
N LEU A 146 20.15 7.92 4.81
CA LEU A 146 19.04 6.99 4.99
C LEU A 146 18.30 6.71 3.67
N GLN A 147 18.13 7.72 2.83
CA GLN A 147 17.53 7.60 1.50
C GLN A 147 18.38 6.70 0.60
N HIS A 148 19.69 6.93 0.54
CA HIS A 148 20.62 6.09 -0.21
C HIS A 148 20.57 4.63 0.22
N LYS A 149 20.57 4.38 1.54
CA LYS A 149 20.43 3.02 2.08
C LYS A 149 19.09 2.39 1.70
N THR A 150 18.00 3.13 1.86
CA THR A 150 16.65 2.63 1.55
C THR A 150 16.52 2.26 0.08
N ILE A 151 16.98 3.13 -0.84
CA ILE A 151 16.95 2.87 -2.29
C ILE A 151 17.79 1.65 -2.66
N SER A 152 18.93 1.44 -1.99
CA SER A 152 19.76 0.24 -2.20
C SER A 152 18.99 -1.04 -1.86
N GLU A 153 18.29 -1.07 -0.72
CA GLU A 153 17.47 -2.22 -0.32
C GLU A 153 16.24 -2.40 -1.23
N GLU A 154 15.60 -1.31 -1.67
CA GLU A 154 14.51 -1.37 -2.66
C GLU A 154 14.95 -2.03 -3.97
N ARG A 155 16.15 -1.71 -4.45
CA ARG A 155 16.71 -2.31 -5.67
C ARG A 155 16.92 -3.80 -5.49
N LYS A 156 17.55 -4.22 -4.39
CA LYS A 156 17.75 -5.65 -4.06
C LYS A 156 16.42 -6.41 -4.02
N LEU A 157 15.40 -5.84 -3.36
CA LEU A 157 14.08 -6.47 -3.27
C LEU A 157 13.38 -6.53 -4.64
N SER A 158 13.50 -5.48 -5.45
CA SER A 158 12.90 -5.46 -6.80
C SER A 158 13.58 -6.45 -7.74
N GLU A 159 14.91 -6.58 -7.68
CA GLU A 159 15.66 -7.59 -8.44
C GLU A 159 15.29 -9.01 -8.01
N ASN A 160 15.10 -9.25 -6.70
CA ASN A 160 14.68 -10.56 -6.22
C ASN A 160 13.23 -10.87 -6.60
N LEU A 161 12.33 -9.89 -6.60
CA LEU A 161 10.97 -10.08 -7.14
C LEU A 161 11.00 -10.48 -8.62
N ALA A 162 11.82 -9.81 -9.43
CA ALA A 162 11.97 -10.16 -10.84
C ALA A 162 12.42 -11.62 -11.03
N LYS A 163 13.40 -12.09 -10.23
CA LYS A 163 13.83 -13.50 -10.26
C LYS A 163 12.70 -14.48 -9.92
N VAL A 164 11.89 -14.16 -8.90
CA VAL A 164 10.74 -15.01 -8.54
C VAL A 164 9.70 -15.03 -9.67
N GLN A 165 9.45 -13.88 -10.31
CA GLN A 165 8.54 -13.80 -11.46
C GLN A 165 9.06 -14.60 -12.66
N GLU A 166 10.34 -14.47 -13.01
CA GLU A 166 11.00 -15.22 -14.08
C GLU A 166 10.99 -16.73 -13.83
N SER A 167 11.04 -17.17 -12.56
CA SER A 167 10.98 -18.59 -12.20
C SER A 167 9.69 -19.30 -12.60
N LEU A 168 8.62 -18.58 -12.95
CA LEU A 168 7.41 -19.20 -13.51
C LEU A 168 7.67 -19.90 -14.85
N ALA A 169 8.71 -19.49 -15.57
CA ALA A 169 9.16 -20.09 -16.82
C ALA A 169 10.43 -20.93 -16.65
N ASP A 170 10.70 -21.44 -15.44
CA ASP A 170 11.82 -22.37 -15.22
C ASP A 170 11.60 -23.71 -15.96
N THR A 171 12.70 -24.46 -16.19
CA THR A 171 12.66 -25.73 -16.93
C THR A 171 11.64 -26.71 -16.35
N SER A 172 11.52 -26.79 -15.02
CA SER A 172 10.58 -27.71 -14.36
C SER A 172 9.13 -27.32 -14.66
N MET A 173 8.78 -26.04 -14.62
CA MET A 173 7.43 -25.56 -14.94
C MET A 173 7.09 -25.80 -16.41
N VAL A 174 8.05 -25.59 -17.32
CA VAL A 174 7.86 -25.82 -18.76
C VAL A 174 7.66 -27.31 -19.06
N GLU A 175 8.48 -28.18 -18.48
CA GLU A 175 8.34 -29.64 -18.63
C GLU A 175 7.01 -30.13 -18.07
N LEU A 176 6.61 -29.68 -16.86
CA LEU A 176 5.32 -30.03 -16.27
C LEU A 176 4.15 -29.56 -17.15
N SER A 177 4.20 -28.32 -17.64
CA SER A 177 3.19 -27.77 -18.55
C SER A 177 3.05 -28.61 -19.82
N HIS A 178 4.17 -29.04 -20.42
CA HIS A 178 4.18 -29.91 -21.59
C HIS A 178 3.56 -31.27 -21.28
N VAL A 179 3.99 -31.94 -20.21
CA VAL A 179 3.49 -33.28 -19.85
C VAL A 179 1.99 -33.25 -19.54
N VAL A 180 1.52 -32.29 -18.75
CA VAL A 180 0.08 -32.13 -18.46
C VAL A 180 -0.70 -31.90 -19.75
N SER A 181 -0.18 -31.08 -20.67
CA SER A 181 -0.84 -30.82 -21.95
C SER A 181 -0.93 -32.06 -22.84
N GLU A 182 0.08 -32.93 -22.86
CA GLU A 182 0.03 -34.21 -23.60
C GLU A 182 -0.97 -35.19 -22.96
N LEU A 183 -0.91 -35.36 -21.64
CA LEU A 183 -1.84 -36.26 -20.93
C LEU A 183 -3.30 -35.83 -21.11
N MET A 184 -3.57 -34.51 -21.11
CA MET A 184 -4.91 -33.99 -21.38
C MET A 184 -5.37 -34.25 -22.82
N ARG A 185 -4.47 -34.21 -23.82
CA ARG A 185 -4.81 -34.58 -25.21
C ARG A 185 -5.15 -36.05 -25.34
N ASP A 186 -4.48 -36.90 -24.59
CA ASP A 186 -4.70 -38.35 -24.57
C ASP A 186 -5.82 -38.79 -23.61
N GLU A 187 -6.57 -37.85 -23.02
CA GLU A 187 -7.64 -38.07 -22.02
C GLU A 187 -7.18 -38.90 -20.81
N LEU A 188 -5.90 -38.77 -20.42
CA LEU A 188 -5.29 -39.45 -19.29
C LEU A 188 -5.38 -38.61 -18.00
N VAL A 189 -5.30 -39.30 -16.86
CA VAL A 189 -5.35 -38.68 -15.53
C VAL A 189 -4.03 -37.97 -15.21
N VAL A 190 -4.08 -36.74 -14.71
CA VAL A 190 -2.93 -35.85 -14.46
C VAL A 190 -2.64 -35.60 -12.96
N ASN A 191 -3.21 -36.41 -12.07
CA ASN A 191 -3.17 -36.15 -10.62
C ASN A 191 -1.75 -35.98 -10.05
N ASP A 192 -0.79 -36.79 -10.49
CA ASP A 192 0.58 -36.75 -9.98
C ASP A 192 1.33 -35.49 -10.44
N GLU A 193 1.06 -35.03 -11.67
CA GLU A 193 1.63 -33.83 -12.27
C GLU A 193 1.01 -32.57 -11.66
N GLU A 194 -0.30 -32.58 -11.38
CA GLU A 194 -0.98 -31.52 -10.65
C GLU A 194 -0.39 -31.35 -9.23
N GLU A 195 -0.11 -32.44 -8.52
CA GLU A 195 0.54 -32.38 -7.20
C GLU A 195 1.96 -31.80 -7.29
N LYS A 196 2.74 -32.17 -8.32
CA LYS A 196 4.08 -31.60 -8.56
C LYS A 196 4.01 -30.11 -8.88
N MET A 197 3.04 -29.71 -9.70
CA MET A 197 2.79 -28.31 -10.04
C MET A 197 2.43 -27.49 -8.80
N GLU A 198 1.50 -27.99 -7.98
CA GLU A 198 1.08 -27.34 -6.73
C GLU A 198 2.27 -27.13 -5.79
N LYS A 199 3.13 -28.15 -5.62
CA LYS A 199 4.37 -28.03 -4.83
C LYS A 199 5.35 -26.99 -5.39
N SER A 200 5.45 -26.87 -6.72
CA SER A 200 6.30 -25.86 -7.36
C SER A 200 5.77 -24.45 -7.16
N ILE A 201 4.45 -24.27 -7.28
CA ILE A 201 3.76 -22.99 -7.06
C ILE A 201 3.88 -22.59 -5.59
N SER A 202 3.63 -23.51 -4.65
CA SER A 202 3.76 -23.27 -3.21
C SER A 202 5.13 -22.71 -2.82
N LYS A 203 6.24 -23.24 -3.39
CA LYS A 203 7.59 -22.71 -3.14
C LYS A 203 7.79 -21.29 -3.67
N LYS A 204 7.14 -20.94 -4.78
CA LYS A 204 7.18 -19.60 -5.35
C LYS A 204 6.36 -18.63 -4.50
N GLU A 205 5.22 -19.06 -3.97
CA GLU A 205 4.42 -18.31 -3.00
C GLU A 205 5.17 -18.07 -1.68
N GLU A 206 5.90 -19.05 -1.16
CA GLU A 206 6.79 -18.88 0.00
C GLU A 206 7.85 -17.79 -0.25
N SER A 207 8.43 -17.75 -1.46
CA SER A 207 9.39 -16.73 -1.87
C SER A 207 8.75 -15.34 -1.96
N LEU A 208 7.52 -15.26 -2.48
CA LEU A 208 6.73 -14.03 -2.51
C LEU A 208 6.39 -13.53 -1.09
N LEU A 209 6.10 -14.45 -0.16
CA LEU A 209 5.80 -14.14 1.23
C LEU A 209 7.01 -13.53 1.95
N ASP A 210 8.20 -14.12 1.74
CA ASP A 210 9.45 -13.57 2.28
C ASP A 210 9.74 -12.16 1.72
N LEU A 211 9.55 -11.96 0.41
CA LEU A 211 9.70 -10.64 -0.22
C LEU A 211 8.72 -9.61 0.36
N LEU A 212 7.46 -9.99 0.53
CA LEU A 212 6.43 -9.12 1.10
C LEU A 212 6.79 -8.70 2.53
N LYS A 213 7.22 -9.65 3.38
CA LYS A 213 7.66 -9.37 4.76
C LYS A 213 8.85 -8.40 4.77
N LYS A 214 9.87 -8.66 3.96
CA LYS A 214 11.05 -7.76 3.86
C LYS A 214 10.69 -6.37 3.35
N ALA A 215 9.77 -6.27 2.41
CA ALA A 215 9.29 -4.97 1.91
C ALA A 215 8.51 -4.20 2.99
N ASP A 216 7.68 -4.88 3.77
CA ASP A 216 6.93 -4.29 4.89
C ASP A 216 7.85 -3.86 6.04
N ASP A 217 8.86 -4.67 6.37
CA ASP A 217 9.90 -4.30 7.34
C ASP A 217 10.68 -3.06 6.88
N LEU A 218 11.03 -2.98 5.59
CA LEU A 218 11.69 -1.83 5.02
C LEU A 218 10.82 -0.56 5.16
N ARG A 219 9.53 -0.62 4.79
CA ARG A 219 8.60 0.51 4.97
C ARG A 219 8.52 1.01 6.41
N LEU A 220 8.33 0.09 7.35
CA LEU A 220 8.18 0.45 8.77
C LEU A 220 9.50 1.01 9.34
N SER A 221 10.63 0.41 8.97
CA SER A 221 11.96 0.89 9.37
C SER A 221 12.25 2.28 8.81
N THR A 222 11.94 2.54 7.54
CA THR A 222 12.12 3.87 6.91
C THR A 222 11.33 4.95 7.64
N ILE A 223 10.05 4.72 7.96
CA ILE A 223 9.26 5.68 8.73
C ILE A 223 9.90 5.92 10.10
N LYS A 224 10.23 4.86 10.85
CA LYS A 224 10.81 4.98 12.19
C LYS A 224 12.15 5.72 12.19
N GLU A 225 13.02 5.44 11.23
CA GLU A 225 14.32 6.10 11.11
C GLU A 225 14.19 7.57 10.71
N ILE A 226 13.25 7.92 9.81
CA ILE A 226 12.92 9.33 9.52
C ILE A 226 12.48 10.03 10.81
N LEU A 227 11.52 9.46 11.55
CA LEU A 227 11.01 10.06 12.79
C LEU A 227 12.07 10.18 13.88
N ARG A 228 13.10 9.31 13.88
CA ARG A 228 14.25 9.37 14.79
C ARG A 228 15.20 10.53 14.46
N ILE A 229 15.31 10.90 13.19
CA ILE A 229 16.14 12.04 12.73
C ILE A 229 15.42 13.37 12.97
N LEU A 230 14.09 13.38 12.82
CA LEU A 230 13.25 14.56 12.99
C LEU A 230 13.03 14.90 14.48
N THR A 231 12.82 16.19 14.77
CA THR A 231 12.27 16.62 16.07
C THR A 231 10.80 16.21 16.18
N SER A 232 10.22 16.16 17.38
CA SER A 232 8.83 15.70 17.55
C SER A 232 7.82 16.51 16.74
N ILE A 233 8.00 17.83 16.65
CA ILE A 233 7.10 18.68 15.87
C ILE A 233 7.27 18.46 14.36
N GLN A 234 8.50 18.29 13.87
CA GLN A 234 8.75 17.92 12.47
C GLN A 234 8.14 16.55 12.15
N SER A 235 8.30 15.58 13.05
CA SER A 235 7.66 14.26 12.98
C SER A 235 6.14 14.34 12.89
N VAL A 236 5.51 15.22 13.67
CA VAL A 236 4.06 15.47 13.57
C VAL A 236 3.69 16.01 12.19
N HIS A 237 4.41 17.01 11.68
CA HIS A 237 4.14 17.55 10.33
C HIS A 237 4.36 16.51 9.21
N PHE A 238 5.35 15.64 9.35
CA PHE A 238 5.59 14.53 8.43
C PHE A 238 4.45 13.52 8.45
N LEU A 239 4.02 13.09 9.65
CA LEU A 239 2.92 12.14 9.81
C LEU A 239 1.58 12.70 9.32
N ILE A 240 1.32 14.00 9.52
CA ILE A 240 0.16 14.69 8.94
C ILE A 240 0.20 14.58 7.41
N ALA A 241 1.31 14.97 6.79
CA ALA A 241 1.44 14.95 5.33
C ALA A 241 1.29 13.52 4.76
N ALA A 242 1.81 12.51 5.46
CA ALA A 242 1.71 11.11 5.06
C ALA A 242 0.25 10.61 5.15
N ALA A 243 -0.44 10.88 6.25
CA ALA A 243 -1.83 10.49 6.44
C ALA A 243 -2.76 11.23 5.46
N GLU A 244 -2.57 12.54 5.26
CA GLU A 244 -3.32 13.31 4.27
C GLU A 244 -3.15 12.72 2.87
N LEU A 245 -1.92 12.47 2.43
CA LEU A 245 -1.68 11.92 1.09
C LEU A 245 -2.34 10.54 0.93
N HIS A 246 -2.18 9.65 1.90
CA HIS A 246 -2.75 8.30 1.86
C HIS A 246 -4.29 8.34 1.76
N LEU A 247 -4.94 9.07 2.69
CA LEU A 247 -6.39 9.19 2.72
C LEU A 247 -6.95 9.83 1.43
N ARG A 248 -6.27 10.84 0.88
CA ARG A 248 -6.72 11.48 -0.37
C ARG A 248 -6.57 10.58 -1.58
N ILE A 249 -5.46 9.85 -1.72
CA ILE A 249 -5.31 8.87 -2.81
C ILE A 249 -6.42 7.81 -2.72
N HIS A 250 -6.69 7.29 -1.53
CA HIS A 250 -7.75 6.31 -1.30
C HIS A 250 -9.13 6.85 -1.71
N GLU A 251 -9.50 8.05 -1.24
CA GLU A 251 -10.77 8.69 -1.59
C GLU A 251 -10.89 8.98 -3.09
N TRP A 252 -9.83 9.52 -3.72
CA TRP A 252 -9.82 9.84 -5.14
C TRP A 252 -9.91 8.58 -6.00
N GLY A 253 -9.23 7.52 -5.59
CA GLY A 253 -9.30 6.22 -6.24
C GLY A 253 -10.71 5.63 -6.23
N LYS A 254 -11.36 5.58 -5.05
CA LYS A 254 -12.75 5.09 -4.93
C LYS A 254 -13.73 5.92 -5.76
N LYS A 255 -13.57 7.25 -5.78
CA LYS A 255 -14.39 8.14 -6.62
C LYS A 255 -14.21 7.86 -8.11
N LYS A 256 -12.97 7.61 -8.54
CA LYS A 256 -12.65 7.29 -9.94
C LYS A 256 -13.27 5.97 -10.38
N ASP A 257 -13.18 4.93 -9.56
CA ASP A 257 -13.75 3.61 -9.87
C ASP A 257 -15.29 3.64 -9.93
N ALA A 258 -15.93 4.40 -9.03
CA ALA A 258 -17.36 4.63 -9.06
C ALA A 258 -17.81 5.33 -10.36
N ALA A 259 -17.08 6.38 -10.78
CA ALA A 259 -17.39 7.11 -12.01
C ALA A 259 -17.31 6.24 -13.27
N VAL A 260 -16.28 5.37 -13.36
CA VAL A 260 -16.15 4.41 -14.49
C VAL A 260 -17.29 3.39 -14.50
N SER A 261 -17.69 2.90 -13.33
CA SER A 261 -18.80 1.95 -13.20
C SER A 261 -20.13 2.56 -13.65
N HIS A 262 -20.40 3.82 -13.28
CA HIS A 262 -21.58 4.55 -13.73
C HIS A 262 -21.58 4.82 -15.24
N HIS A 263 -20.43 5.14 -15.83
CA HIS A 263 -20.31 5.40 -17.28
C HIS A 263 -20.52 4.11 -18.10
N LYS A 264 -20.02 2.97 -17.59
CA LYS A 264 -20.23 1.66 -18.23
C LYS A 264 -21.71 1.26 -18.21
N TRP A 265 -22.41 1.50 -17.10
CA TRP A 265 -23.86 1.27 -16.99
C TRP A 265 -24.68 2.17 -17.92
N SER A 266 -24.33 3.46 -18.04
CA SER A 266 -25.03 4.38 -18.95
C SER A 266 -24.84 4.02 -20.42
N CYS A 267 -23.67 3.50 -20.82
CA CYS A 267 -23.43 3.08 -22.20
C CYS A 267 -24.08 1.73 -22.54
N GLN A 268 -24.24 0.84 -21.56
CA GLN A 268 -24.95 -0.44 -21.76
C GLN A 268 -26.46 -0.25 -21.92
N THR A 269 -27.05 0.68 -21.17
CA THR A 269 -28.50 0.96 -21.23
C THR A 269 -28.95 1.71 -22.48
N ILE A 270 -28.06 2.40 -23.19
CA ILE A 270 -28.37 3.06 -24.48
C ILE A 270 -28.37 2.07 -25.66
N ASN A 271 -27.71 0.91 -25.52
CA ASN A 271 -27.63 -0.09 -26.59
C ASN A 271 -28.71 -1.18 -26.52
N GLU A 272 -29.67 -1.06 -25.59
CA GLU A 272 -30.83 -1.95 -25.44
C GLU A 272 -32.14 -1.19 -25.73
N GLU A 273 -32.29 -0.59 -26.91
CA GLU A 273 -33.63 -0.24 -27.43
C GLU A 273 -34.22 -1.43 -28.19
N PRO A 274 -35.47 -1.86 -27.90
CA PRO A 274 -36.07 -3.00 -28.57
C PRO A 274 -36.52 -2.61 -29.99
N ASN A 275 -36.09 -3.40 -30.97
CA ASN A 275 -36.73 -3.48 -32.29
C ASN A 275 -38.23 -3.78 -32.08
N SER A 276 -39.08 -2.75 -32.15
CA SER A 276 -40.52 -2.94 -32.18
C SER A 276 -40.92 -3.45 -33.57
N GLU A 277 -41.17 -4.75 -33.66
CA GLU A 277 -41.93 -5.37 -34.75
C GLU A 277 -43.31 -4.71 -34.86
N GLY A 278 -43.54 -3.98 -35.96
CA GLY A 278 -44.83 -3.39 -36.31
C GLY A 278 -45.63 -4.31 -37.24
N THR A 279 -46.40 -5.21 -36.63
CA THR A 279 -47.76 -5.64 -37.02
C THR A 279 -48.17 -5.76 -38.50
N SER A 280 -48.41 -7.02 -38.86
CA SER A 280 -49.41 -7.49 -39.84
C SER A 280 -50.77 -6.77 -39.70
N VAL A 281 -51.29 -6.25 -40.81
CA VAL A 281 -52.70 -5.89 -40.97
C VAL A 281 -53.24 -6.64 -42.18
N ARG A 282 -54.22 -7.52 -41.91
CA ARG A 282 -55.12 -8.15 -42.88
C ARG A 282 -55.84 -7.09 -43.72
N ASN A 283 -55.89 -7.30 -45.03
CA ASN A 283 -57.11 -7.31 -45.83
C ASN A 283 -56.86 -8.15 -47.09
#